data_AF-A0A9N9Y8E1-F1
#
_entry.id   AF-A0A9N9Y8E1-F1
#
_cell.length_a   1.000
_cell.length_b   1.000
_cell.length_c   1.000
_cell.angle_alpha   90.00
_cell.angle_beta   90.00
_cell.angle_gamma   90.00
#
_symmetry.space_group_name_H-M   'P 1'
#
loop_
_entity.id
_entity.type
_entity.pdbx_description
1 polymer ?
#
loop_
_entity_poly.entity_id
_entity_poly.type
_entity_poly.pdbx_seq_one_letter_code
_entity_poly.pdbx_strand_id
1 'polypeptide(L)'
;MAHEKKASSPETFHVSGLDEWRQALHNTGRRPLLTHLNADTTWLIQIPRPTQISRPPQVRTHFNILIDPWLQGPQSDVAWWFSTQWHVVASSVDTLAKLNEIIYQLEQPGANRETSSEGGHNMIDVVVISHEFTDHCHQATLQELPKSTPVIATDIASDLIRSWGHFDTVVTAPGLEKDAPWTSLKHVCSCLPDWLAIGRVVTPGNSLYYHSAILIAFDLCDDGEQQRDLGEAVIYSPHGISGEDLAFVPSSGVKTLALLHGLHDVSIWMTKQLNLGALNGIRAVEASRARYWIATHDEIKKGGGFIAPLLRRVQYTPQQAIEYERKRLQDECDLPTYTFKELGSGDGLILR
;
A
#
# COMPACT_ATOMS: atom_id res chain seq x y z
N MET A 1 22.29 13.12 -33.39
CA MET A 1 21.44 11.94 -33.10
C MET A 1 21.41 11.79 -31.60
N ALA A 2 20.33 12.25 -30.95
CA ALA A 2 20.15 12.07 -29.52
C ALA A 2 19.80 10.61 -29.27
N HIS A 3 20.60 9.91 -28.47
CA HIS A 3 20.28 8.57 -28.00
C HIS A 3 19.04 8.66 -27.11
N GLU A 4 17.90 8.24 -27.65
CA GLU A 4 16.70 7.94 -26.89
C GLU A 4 17.04 6.78 -25.95
N LYS A 5 17.33 7.08 -24.69
CA LYS A 5 17.49 6.05 -23.64
C LYS A 5 16.12 5.37 -23.50
N LYS A 6 15.98 4.20 -24.14
CA LYS A 6 14.88 3.28 -23.90
C LYS A 6 14.77 3.06 -22.39
N ALA A 7 13.72 3.58 -21.76
CA ALA A 7 13.48 3.37 -20.33
C ALA A 7 13.53 1.86 -20.08
N SER A 8 14.39 1.40 -19.17
CA SER A 8 14.43 -0.03 -18.86
C SER A 8 13.07 -0.43 -18.30
N SER A 9 12.57 -1.58 -18.72
CA SER A 9 11.36 -2.13 -18.11
C SER A 9 11.57 -2.22 -16.59
N PRO A 10 10.58 -1.82 -15.78
CA PRO A 10 10.71 -1.94 -14.33
C PRO A 10 10.89 -3.41 -13.96
N GLU A 11 11.82 -3.66 -13.05
CA GLU A 11 12.16 -5.00 -12.59
C GLU A 11 11.08 -5.53 -11.64
N THR A 12 10.59 -6.73 -11.95
CA THR A 12 9.57 -7.45 -11.20
C THR A 12 10.15 -8.76 -10.67
N PHE A 13 9.55 -9.31 -9.63
CA PHE A 13 9.87 -10.63 -9.07
C PHE A 13 8.58 -11.33 -8.64
N HIS A 14 8.64 -12.59 -8.28
CA HIS A 14 7.49 -13.32 -7.74
C HIS A 14 7.80 -13.98 -6.40
N VAL A 15 6.85 -13.99 -5.45
CA VAL A 15 7.09 -14.50 -4.09
C VAL A 15 7.44 -15.98 -4.01
N SER A 16 7.02 -16.78 -5.00
CA SER A 16 7.41 -18.20 -5.10
C SER A 16 8.87 -18.39 -5.52
N GLY A 17 9.47 -17.39 -6.17
CA GLY A 17 10.88 -17.36 -6.55
C GLY A 17 11.75 -16.74 -5.46
N LEU A 18 12.03 -17.48 -4.38
CA LEU A 18 12.80 -16.96 -3.24
C LEU A 18 14.15 -16.36 -3.63
N ASP A 19 14.84 -16.92 -4.63
CA ASP A 19 16.12 -16.40 -5.09
C ASP A 19 15.96 -15.10 -5.88
N GLU A 20 14.91 -14.97 -6.69
CA GLU A 20 14.58 -13.72 -7.41
C GLU A 20 14.22 -12.62 -6.42
N TRP A 21 13.37 -12.93 -5.43
CA TRP A 21 13.02 -11.99 -4.37
C TRP A 21 14.24 -11.61 -3.53
N ARG A 22 15.11 -12.56 -3.19
CA ARG A 22 16.36 -12.28 -2.47
C ARG A 22 17.29 -11.38 -3.28
N GLN A 23 17.42 -11.61 -4.59
CA GLN A 23 18.16 -10.72 -5.48
C GLN A 23 17.51 -9.33 -5.53
N ALA A 24 16.17 -9.27 -5.57
CA ALA A 24 15.44 -8.02 -5.51
C ALA A 24 15.75 -7.23 -4.24
N LEU A 25 15.81 -7.93 -3.10
CA LEU A 25 16.05 -7.36 -1.77
C LEU A 25 17.48 -6.83 -1.61
N HIS A 26 18.49 -7.57 -2.07
CA HIS A 26 19.90 -7.25 -1.76
C HIS A 26 20.70 -6.60 -2.90
N ASN A 27 20.30 -6.77 -4.17
CA ASN A 27 21.16 -6.47 -5.32
C ASN A 27 20.67 -5.34 -6.24
N THR A 28 19.65 -4.57 -5.83
CA THR A 28 18.93 -3.65 -6.75
C THR A 28 19.14 -2.17 -6.45
N GLY A 29 20.20 -1.86 -5.69
CA GLY A 29 20.58 -0.49 -5.33
C GLY A 29 19.74 0.09 -4.20
N ARG A 30 19.35 -0.75 -3.22
CA ARG A 30 18.64 -0.35 -1.99
C ARG A 30 17.39 0.48 -2.30
N ARG A 31 16.48 -0.12 -3.09
CA ARG A 31 15.19 0.48 -3.45
C ARG A 31 14.03 -0.25 -2.75
N PRO A 32 12.92 0.43 -2.42
CA PRO A 32 11.77 -0.22 -1.83
C PRO A 32 11.20 -1.30 -2.73
N LEU A 33 10.83 -2.43 -2.13
CA LEU A 33 10.06 -3.48 -2.80
C LEU A 33 8.59 -3.35 -2.43
N LEU A 34 7.71 -3.52 -3.42
CA LEU A 34 6.28 -3.62 -3.23
C LEU A 34 5.81 -4.99 -3.73
N THR A 35 5.14 -5.75 -2.87
CA THR A 35 4.63 -7.08 -3.19
C THR A 35 3.13 -7.13 -2.95
N HIS A 36 2.37 -7.58 -3.95
CA HIS A 36 0.94 -7.84 -3.79
C HIS A 36 0.76 -9.26 -3.26
N LEU A 37 0.21 -9.42 -2.06
CA LEU A 37 0.13 -10.73 -1.41
C LEU A 37 -1.20 -11.45 -1.66
N ASN A 38 -2.25 -10.71 -2.02
CA ASN A 38 -3.51 -11.25 -2.54
C ASN A 38 -3.84 -10.54 -3.88
N ALA A 39 -5.04 -10.71 -4.42
CA ALA A 39 -5.45 -10.02 -5.66
C ALA A 39 -6.25 -8.73 -5.39
N ASP A 40 -6.23 -8.21 -4.17
CA ASP A 40 -7.12 -7.15 -3.71
C ASP A 40 -6.34 -6.04 -2.96
N THR A 41 -6.14 -6.18 -1.65
CA THR A 41 -5.70 -5.11 -0.73
C THR A 41 -4.47 -5.44 0.10
N THR A 42 -4.03 -6.71 0.16
CA THR A 42 -2.90 -7.07 1.02
C THR A 42 -1.58 -6.76 0.33
N TRP A 43 -0.88 -5.75 0.81
CA TRP A 43 0.43 -5.35 0.28
C TRP A 43 1.53 -5.48 1.33
N LEU A 44 2.72 -5.91 0.89
CA LEU A 44 3.94 -5.83 1.68
C LEU A 44 4.87 -4.79 1.05
N ILE A 45 5.30 -3.81 1.83
CA ILE A 45 6.36 -2.88 1.45
C ILE A 45 7.59 -3.19 2.27
N GLN A 46 8.72 -3.43 1.59
CA GLN A 46 10.01 -3.65 2.23
C GLN A 46 10.91 -2.46 1.91
N ILE A 47 11.15 -1.62 2.90
CA ILE A 47 11.94 -0.40 2.75
C ILE A 47 13.36 -0.65 3.28
N PRO A 48 14.42 -0.45 2.48
CA PRO A 48 15.79 -0.58 2.94
C PRO A 48 16.06 0.34 4.13
N ARG A 49 16.69 -0.19 5.19
CA ARG A 49 17.03 0.61 6.38
C ARG A 49 18.31 1.41 6.14
N PRO A 50 18.34 2.75 6.26
CA PRO A 50 19.52 3.57 5.96
C PRO A 50 20.81 3.09 6.67
N THR A 51 21.94 3.04 5.96
CA THR A 51 23.19 2.46 6.50
C THR A 51 23.90 3.36 7.52
N GLN A 52 23.73 4.67 7.42
CA GLN A 52 24.49 5.64 8.22
C GLN A 52 23.98 5.83 9.65
N ILE A 53 22.75 5.40 9.95
CA ILE A 53 22.05 5.75 11.20
C ILE A 53 22.27 4.70 12.31
N SER A 54 22.90 3.55 12.01
CA SER A 54 22.84 2.39 12.92
C SER A 54 24.20 1.81 13.30
N ARG A 55 24.69 2.18 14.49
CA ARG A 55 25.60 1.35 15.29
C ARG A 55 24.83 0.89 16.53
N PRO A 56 24.79 -0.41 16.88
CA PRO A 56 25.44 -1.58 16.23
C PRO A 56 24.79 -1.99 14.88
N PRO A 57 25.40 -2.93 14.11
CA PRO A 57 24.83 -3.44 12.87
C PRO A 57 23.40 -3.94 13.10
N GLN A 58 22.45 -3.49 12.27
CA GLN A 58 21.07 -3.98 12.37
C GLN A 58 21.00 -5.44 11.96
N VAL A 59 20.19 -6.21 12.70
CA VAL A 59 19.94 -7.64 12.46
C VAL A 59 19.13 -7.87 11.16
N ARG A 60 18.38 -6.85 10.71
CA ARG A 60 17.55 -6.89 9.49
C ARG A 60 17.96 -5.76 8.55
N THR A 61 17.94 -6.03 7.25
CA THR A 61 18.31 -5.06 6.22
C THR A 61 17.14 -4.17 5.79
N HIS A 62 15.90 -4.63 5.97
CA HIS A 62 14.69 -3.92 5.58
C HIS A 62 13.73 -3.68 6.75
N PHE A 63 12.88 -2.67 6.59
CA PHE A 63 11.72 -2.40 7.41
C PHE A 63 10.47 -2.87 6.66
N ASN A 64 9.70 -3.78 7.24
CA ASN A 64 8.59 -4.45 6.58
C ASN A 64 7.25 -3.90 7.05
N ILE A 65 6.51 -3.27 6.13
CA ILE A 65 5.18 -2.71 6.36
C ILE A 65 4.15 -3.61 5.69
N LEU A 66 3.21 -4.15 6.47
CA LEU A 66 2.08 -4.92 5.95
C LEU A 66 0.84 -4.04 5.90
N ILE A 67 0.18 -3.96 4.75
CA ILE A 67 -1.00 -3.12 4.53
C ILE A 67 -2.22 -4.03 4.35
N ASP A 68 -3.31 -3.70 5.04
CA ASP A 68 -4.65 -4.27 4.87
C ASP A 68 -4.67 -5.81 4.75
N PRO A 69 -4.15 -6.56 5.73
CA PRO A 69 -4.01 -8.00 5.59
C PRO A 69 -5.33 -8.74 5.70
N TRP A 70 -5.71 -9.37 4.58
CA TRP A 70 -6.79 -10.34 4.46
C TRP A 70 -6.30 -11.49 3.59
N LEU A 71 -5.91 -12.60 4.23
CA LEU A 71 -5.27 -13.73 3.55
C LEU A 71 -6.21 -14.91 3.30
N GLN A 72 -7.11 -15.16 4.25
CA GLN A 72 -8.05 -16.28 4.23
C GLN A 72 -9.38 -15.88 4.87
N GLY A 73 -10.40 -16.71 4.66
CA GLY A 73 -11.72 -16.54 5.24
C GLY A 73 -12.57 -15.51 4.49
N PRO A 74 -13.85 -15.38 4.88
CA PRO A 74 -14.76 -14.40 4.30
C PRO A 74 -14.52 -12.98 4.83
N GLN A 75 -14.80 -11.99 3.99
CA GLN A 75 -15.11 -10.63 4.40
C GLN A 75 -16.62 -10.56 4.73
N SER A 76 -16.99 -9.98 5.86
CA SER A 76 -18.39 -9.81 6.29
C SER A 76 -18.57 -8.52 7.09
N ASP A 77 -19.17 -7.50 6.47
CA ASP A 77 -19.41 -6.20 7.11
C ASP A 77 -20.87 -5.97 7.51
N VAL A 78 -21.07 -5.18 8.58
CA VAL A 78 -22.37 -4.82 9.20
C VAL A 78 -23.09 -6.02 9.83
N ALA A 79 -23.50 -6.99 9.02
CA ALA A 79 -24.04 -8.28 9.42
C ALA A 79 -23.84 -9.30 8.30
N TRP A 80 -23.63 -10.58 8.62
CA TRP A 80 -23.36 -11.65 7.64
C TRP A 80 -24.40 -11.76 6.50
N TRP A 81 -25.64 -11.33 6.76
CA TRP A 81 -26.72 -11.32 5.77
C TRP A 81 -26.71 -10.10 4.83
N PHE A 82 -25.94 -9.05 5.14
CA PHE A 82 -25.89 -7.80 4.35
C PHE A 82 -24.92 -7.92 3.16
N SER A 83 -23.67 -8.32 3.42
CA SER A 83 -22.66 -8.63 2.39
C SER A 83 -21.62 -9.59 2.95
N THR A 84 -21.47 -10.77 2.35
CA THR A 84 -20.32 -11.64 2.58
C THR A 84 -19.59 -11.87 1.26
N GLN A 85 -18.27 -11.68 1.24
CA GLN A 85 -17.45 -11.84 0.04
C GLN A 85 -16.25 -12.75 0.30
N TRP A 86 -15.80 -13.42 -0.75
CA TRP A 86 -14.63 -14.29 -0.73
C TRP A 86 -13.71 -13.92 -1.88
N HIS A 87 -12.41 -14.03 -1.63
CA HIS A 87 -11.40 -14.05 -2.68
C HIS A 87 -11.75 -15.11 -3.73
N VAL A 88 -11.58 -14.74 -5.00
CA VAL A 88 -11.62 -15.65 -6.14
C VAL A 88 -10.22 -16.15 -6.46
N VAL A 89 -9.23 -15.26 -6.35
CA VAL A 89 -7.82 -15.57 -6.51
C VAL A 89 -7.22 -15.85 -5.14
N ALA A 90 -6.57 -17.00 -4.99
CA ALA A 90 -5.93 -17.35 -3.73
C ALA A 90 -4.79 -16.38 -3.39
N SER A 91 -4.67 -16.05 -2.11
CA SER A 91 -3.51 -15.33 -1.58
C SER A 91 -2.23 -16.13 -1.81
N SER A 92 -1.16 -15.44 -2.16
CA SER A 92 0.15 -16.02 -2.44
C SER A 92 0.84 -16.60 -1.20
N VAL A 93 0.40 -16.16 -0.02
CA VAL A 93 0.69 -16.73 1.29
C VAL A 93 -0.63 -16.97 2.01
N ASP A 94 -0.71 -18.08 2.73
CA ASP A 94 -1.94 -18.51 3.41
C ASP A 94 -2.05 -17.93 4.84
N THR A 95 -0.93 -17.73 5.52
CA THR A 95 -0.88 -17.27 6.92
C THR A 95 0.24 -16.25 7.12
N LEU A 96 0.11 -15.40 8.14
CA LEU A 96 1.16 -14.46 8.52
C LEU A 96 2.37 -15.19 9.13
N ALA A 97 2.17 -16.36 9.74
CA ALA A 97 3.29 -17.22 10.14
C ALA A 97 4.15 -17.63 8.94
N LYS A 98 3.51 -18.04 7.83
CA LYS A 98 4.22 -18.41 6.60
C LYS A 98 4.94 -17.21 5.97
N LEU A 99 4.30 -16.05 5.93
CA LEU A 99 4.92 -14.82 5.43
C LEU A 99 6.18 -14.46 6.25
N ASN A 100 6.10 -14.54 7.58
CA ASN A 100 7.23 -14.29 8.47
C ASN A 100 8.38 -15.28 8.24
N GLU A 101 8.10 -16.57 8.04
CA GLU A 101 9.12 -17.58 7.68
C GLU A 101 9.83 -17.20 6.37
N ILE A 102 9.08 -16.77 5.35
CA ILE A 102 9.63 -16.36 4.06
C ILE A 102 10.55 -15.14 4.23
N ILE A 103 10.08 -14.08 4.88
CA ILE A 103 10.87 -12.86 5.09
C ILE A 103 12.15 -13.16 5.88
N TYR A 104 12.06 -14.04 6.89
CA TYR A 104 13.22 -14.49 7.65
C TYR A 104 14.28 -15.18 6.75
N GLN A 105 13.85 -16.05 5.83
CA GLN A 105 14.74 -16.74 4.87
C GLN A 105 15.36 -15.79 3.81
N LEU A 106 14.72 -14.66 3.53
CA LEU A 106 15.26 -13.64 2.64
C LEU A 106 16.39 -12.83 3.31
N GLU A 107 16.25 -12.56 4.61
CA GLU A 107 17.22 -11.81 5.42
C GLU A 107 18.41 -12.65 5.90
N GLN A 108 18.23 -13.98 6.10
CA GLN A 108 19.30 -14.88 6.56
C GLN A 108 19.57 -16.03 5.57
N PRO A 109 20.46 -15.83 4.57
CA PRO A 109 20.84 -16.87 3.64
C PRO A 109 21.54 -18.03 4.39
N GLY A 110 20.93 -19.22 4.38
CA GLY A 110 21.51 -20.42 5.00
C GLY A 110 21.06 -20.73 6.43
N ALA A 111 20.11 -19.98 7.00
CA ALA A 111 19.50 -20.36 8.27
C ALA A 111 18.71 -21.67 8.12
N ASN A 112 19.11 -22.72 8.85
CA ASN A 112 18.40 -24.01 8.86
C ASN A 112 17.02 -23.85 9.52
N ARG A 113 15.98 -24.44 8.89
CA ARG A 113 14.60 -24.51 9.40
C ARG A 113 14.48 -25.01 10.85
N GLU A 114 15.45 -25.80 11.31
CA GLU A 114 15.42 -26.48 12.62
C GLU A 114 15.85 -25.61 13.81
N THR A 115 16.28 -24.36 13.59
CA THR A 115 16.67 -23.44 14.69
C THR A 115 15.56 -22.49 15.14
N SER A 116 14.32 -22.73 14.72
CA SER A 116 13.16 -21.95 15.16
C SER A 116 12.97 -22.12 16.68
N SER A 117 13.29 -21.09 17.44
CA SER A 117 12.81 -20.91 18.81
C SER A 117 11.29 -21.09 18.86
N GLU A 118 10.75 -21.63 19.96
CA GLU A 118 9.32 -21.93 20.19
C GLU A 118 8.33 -20.72 20.13
N GLY A 119 8.76 -19.58 19.59
CA GLY A 119 7.90 -18.51 19.10
C GLY A 119 8.45 -18.06 17.75
N GLY A 120 7.65 -18.19 16.69
CA GLY A 120 8.05 -17.82 15.33
C GLY A 120 8.61 -16.39 15.24
N HIS A 121 9.47 -16.14 14.26
CA HIS A 121 10.07 -14.82 14.06
C HIS A 121 9.01 -13.79 13.69
N ASN A 122 8.93 -12.65 14.40
CA ASN A 122 8.14 -11.52 13.94
C ASN A 122 9.00 -10.62 13.04
N MET A 123 8.79 -10.74 11.73
CA MET A 123 9.50 -10.01 10.69
C MET A 123 8.73 -8.79 10.19
N ILE A 124 7.45 -8.66 10.53
CA ILE A 124 6.60 -7.50 10.22
C ILE A 124 6.85 -6.43 11.29
N ASP A 125 7.29 -5.25 10.85
CA ASP A 125 7.61 -4.15 11.76
C ASP A 125 6.39 -3.33 12.18
N VAL A 126 5.44 -3.16 11.26
CA VAL A 126 4.21 -2.40 11.49
C VAL A 126 3.13 -2.87 10.52
N VAL A 127 1.89 -2.84 10.99
CA VAL A 127 0.71 -3.02 10.15
C VAL A 127 0.04 -1.68 9.90
N VAL A 128 -0.39 -1.42 8.67
CA VAL A 128 -1.17 -0.25 8.30
C VAL A 128 -2.56 -0.68 7.84
N ILE A 129 -3.60 -0.06 8.41
CA ILE A 129 -5.00 -0.34 8.06
C ILE A 129 -5.65 0.91 7.48
N SER A 130 -6.10 0.83 6.23
CA SER A 130 -6.68 1.95 5.50
C SER A 130 -8.17 2.15 5.75
N HIS A 131 -8.90 1.10 6.12
CA HIS A 131 -10.35 1.13 6.31
C HIS A 131 -10.81 0.07 7.32
N GLU A 132 -11.91 0.29 8.04
CA GLU A 132 -12.46 -0.64 9.03
C GLU A 132 -13.19 -1.86 8.45
N PHE A 133 -13.37 -1.89 7.13
CA PHE A 133 -14.08 -2.97 6.46
C PHE A 133 -13.25 -4.24 6.45
N THR A 134 -13.89 -5.39 6.51
CA THR A 134 -13.22 -6.67 6.76
C THR A 134 -12.37 -7.18 5.58
N ASP A 135 -12.47 -6.59 4.38
CA ASP A 135 -11.49 -6.78 3.28
C ASP A 135 -10.22 -5.93 3.43
N HIS A 136 -10.14 -5.12 4.49
CA HIS A 136 -8.97 -4.30 4.86
C HIS A 136 -8.50 -4.60 6.30
N CYS A 137 -9.45 -4.64 7.23
CA CYS A 137 -9.26 -4.79 8.67
C CYS A 137 -9.73 -6.19 9.14
N HIS A 138 -9.19 -7.25 8.54
CA HIS A 138 -9.62 -8.61 8.81
C HIS A 138 -9.11 -9.12 10.18
N GLN A 139 -9.99 -9.17 11.18
CA GLN A 139 -9.61 -9.50 12.57
C GLN A 139 -8.89 -10.85 12.70
N ALA A 140 -9.39 -11.90 12.04
CA ALA A 140 -8.81 -13.24 12.19
C ALA A 140 -7.37 -13.30 11.65
N THR A 141 -7.09 -12.64 10.52
CA THR A 141 -5.73 -12.54 9.97
C THR A 141 -4.86 -11.66 10.86
N LEU A 142 -5.36 -10.51 11.32
CA LEU A 142 -4.61 -9.60 12.17
C LEU A 142 -4.20 -10.23 13.50
N GLN A 143 -5.08 -11.02 14.13
CA GLN A 143 -4.80 -11.68 15.41
C GLN A 143 -3.80 -12.84 15.31
N GLU A 144 -3.37 -13.24 14.10
CA GLU A 144 -2.20 -14.14 13.93
C GLU A 144 -0.88 -13.45 14.36
N LEU A 145 -0.84 -12.11 14.38
CA LEU A 145 0.34 -11.35 14.77
C LEU A 145 0.52 -11.31 16.29
N PRO A 146 1.78 -11.23 16.77
CA PRO A 146 2.05 -10.97 18.18
C PRO A 146 1.45 -9.64 18.64
N LYS A 147 1.00 -9.59 19.90
CA LYS A 147 0.43 -8.39 20.54
C LYS A 147 1.33 -7.15 20.47
N SER A 148 2.64 -7.37 20.45
CA SER A 148 3.67 -6.33 20.37
C SER A 148 3.81 -5.70 18.98
N THR A 149 3.13 -6.24 17.95
CA THR A 149 3.17 -5.67 16.60
C THR A 149 2.38 -4.36 16.58
N PRO A 150 3.00 -3.21 16.27
CA PRO A 150 2.31 -1.94 16.20
C PRO A 150 1.33 -1.90 15.01
N VAL A 151 0.16 -1.30 15.24
CA VAL A 151 -0.84 -1.07 14.19
C VAL A 151 -1.09 0.42 14.04
N ILE A 152 -1.03 0.92 12.82
CA ILE A 152 -1.36 2.30 12.45
C ILE A 152 -2.58 2.28 11.54
N ALA A 153 -3.68 2.92 11.92
CA ALA A 153 -4.95 2.77 11.22
C ALA A 153 -5.72 4.09 11.09
N THR A 154 -6.67 4.17 10.16
CA THR A 154 -7.66 5.28 10.15
C THR A 154 -8.40 5.36 11.49
N ASP A 155 -9.08 6.47 11.74
CA ASP A 155 -9.80 6.72 12.99
C ASP A 155 -10.77 5.59 13.35
N ILE A 156 -11.70 5.25 12.47
CA ILE A 156 -12.71 4.19 12.72
C ILE A 156 -12.03 2.82 12.87
N ALA A 157 -11.09 2.48 11.98
CA ALA A 157 -10.36 1.22 12.05
C ALA A 157 -9.53 1.09 13.33
N SER A 158 -8.88 2.17 13.77
CA SER A 158 -8.08 2.19 14.99
C SER A 158 -8.94 1.94 16.24
N ASP A 159 -10.14 2.50 16.32
CA ASP A 159 -11.06 2.27 17.43
C ASP A 159 -11.62 0.85 17.43
N LEU A 160 -11.93 0.30 16.26
CA LEU A 160 -12.32 -1.10 16.11
C LEU A 160 -11.21 -2.05 16.58
N ILE A 161 -9.97 -1.83 16.13
CA ILE A 161 -8.83 -2.69 16.48
C ILE A 161 -8.53 -2.62 17.98
N ARG A 162 -8.64 -1.43 18.60
CA ARG A 162 -8.52 -1.28 20.06
C ARG A 162 -9.59 -2.08 20.80
N SER A 163 -10.81 -2.15 20.29
CA SER A 163 -11.90 -2.90 20.93
C SER A 163 -11.66 -4.40 20.96
N TRP A 164 -10.74 -4.93 20.15
CA TRP A 164 -10.37 -6.35 20.16
C TRP A 164 -9.49 -6.73 21.35
N GLY A 165 -8.83 -5.78 22.02
CA GLY A 165 -7.98 -6.03 23.18
C GLY A 165 -6.76 -6.93 22.91
N HIS A 166 -6.30 -6.99 21.64
CA HIS A 166 -5.20 -7.86 21.23
C HIS A 166 -3.85 -7.14 21.18
N PHE A 167 -3.76 -5.97 20.55
CA PHE A 167 -2.50 -5.26 20.30
C PHE A 167 -2.15 -4.27 21.42
N ASP A 168 -0.86 -4.22 21.77
CA ASP A 168 -0.33 -3.31 22.79
C ASP A 168 -0.24 -1.86 22.29
N THR A 169 -0.10 -1.66 20.97
CA THR A 169 0.06 -0.35 20.35
C THR A 169 -0.83 -0.23 19.11
N VAL A 170 -1.85 0.63 19.20
CA VAL A 170 -2.73 0.99 18.08
C VAL A 170 -2.77 2.52 17.96
N VAL A 171 -2.18 3.05 16.91
CA VAL A 171 -2.05 4.49 16.64
C VAL A 171 -3.03 4.89 15.55
N THR A 172 -3.72 6.01 15.76
CA THR A 172 -4.56 6.61 14.73
C THR A 172 -3.68 7.40 13.77
N ALA A 173 -3.75 7.08 12.48
CA ALA A 173 -2.95 7.72 11.45
C ALA A 173 -3.34 9.21 11.31
N PRO A 174 -2.39 10.14 11.47
CA PRO A 174 -2.63 11.58 11.37
C PRO A 174 -2.93 11.98 9.92
N GLY A 175 -3.73 13.03 9.74
CA GLY A 175 -3.86 13.69 8.43
C GLY A 175 -2.66 14.60 8.17
N LEU A 176 -2.12 14.58 6.95
CA LEU A 176 -1.16 15.56 6.49
C LEU A 176 -1.91 16.86 6.17
N GLU A 177 -1.57 17.92 6.87
CA GLU A 177 -2.13 19.24 6.61
C GLU A 177 -1.63 19.80 5.27
N LYS A 178 -2.48 20.59 4.61
CA LYS A 178 -2.09 21.30 3.40
C LYS A 178 -0.90 22.21 3.71
N ASP A 179 0.10 22.22 2.83
CA ASP A 179 1.34 23.00 2.95
C ASP A 179 2.29 22.59 4.10
N ALA A 180 1.94 21.57 4.89
CA ALA A 180 2.86 21.01 5.89
C ALA A 180 3.90 20.08 5.21
N PRO A 181 5.16 20.09 5.69
CA PRO A 181 6.14 19.12 5.21
C PRO A 181 5.76 17.72 5.70
N TRP A 182 6.06 16.68 4.92
CA TRP A 182 5.80 15.28 5.31
C TRP A 182 6.48 14.91 6.63
N THR A 183 7.59 15.57 6.97
CA THR A 183 8.32 15.37 8.21
C THR A 183 7.51 15.75 9.45
N SER A 184 6.44 16.54 9.31
CA SER A 184 5.48 16.81 10.38
C SER A 184 4.75 15.56 10.88
N LEU A 185 4.69 14.51 10.06
CA LEU A 185 4.10 13.21 10.41
C LEU A 185 5.09 12.31 11.19
N LYS A 186 6.36 12.70 11.32
CA LYS A 186 7.34 11.96 12.11
C LYS A 186 6.96 11.98 13.59
N HIS A 187 7.37 10.95 14.31
CA HIS A 187 7.14 10.78 15.75
C HIS A 187 5.67 10.61 16.18
N VAL A 188 4.72 10.51 15.24
CA VAL A 188 3.31 10.25 15.57
C VAL A 188 3.11 8.83 16.12
N CYS A 189 3.96 7.88 15.70
CA CYS A 189 4.18 6.64 16.43
C CYS A 189 5.63 6.56 16.86
N SER A 190 5.89 6.42 18.16
CA SER A 190 7.23 6.15 18.69
C SER A 190 7.79 4.79 18.24
N CYS A 191 6.95 3.96 17.61
CA CYS A 191 7.33 2.70 16.99
C CYS A 191 8.04 2.85 15.63
N LEU A 192 7.90 4.01 14.98
CA LEU A 192 8.50 4.25 13.67
C LEU A 192 9.89 4.88 13.81
N PRO A 193 10.85 4.49 12.96
CA PRO A 193 12.16 5.12 12.93
C PRO A 193 12.09 6.55 12.34
N ASP A 194 13.04 7.42 12.71
CA ASP A 194 13.04 8.84 12.34
C ASP A 194 13.09 9.13 10.83
N TRP A 195 13.44 8.13 10.02
CA TRP A 195 13.49 8.23 8.56
C TRP A 195 12.18 7.80 7.87
N LEU A 196 11.18 7.33 8.62
CA LEU A 196 9.89 6.84 8.12
C LEU A 196 8.72 7.56 8.81
N ALA A 197 7.71 7.96 8.04
CA ALA A 197 6.46 8.49 8.54
C ALA A 197 5.28 7.83 7.82
N ILE A 198 4.20 7.59 8.59
CA ILE A 198 2.96 7.02 8.09
C ILE A 198 1.82 7.94 8.54
N GLY A 199 1.06 8.44 7.58
CA GLY A 199 -0.10 9.31 7.81
C GLY A 199 -1.15 9.14 6.73
N ARG A 200 -1.98 10.16 6.53
CA ARG A 200 -3.09 10.13 5.58
C ARG A 200 -3.23 11.43 4.81
N VAL A 201 -3.71 11.33 3.58
CA VAL A 201 -4.35 12.44 2.87
C VAL A 201 -5.85 12.22 2.94
N VAL A 202 -6.61 13.24 3.33
CA VAL A 202 -8.04 13.13 3.62
C VAL A 202 -8.81 14.13 2.76
N THR A 203 -9.87 13.65 2.10
CA THR A 203 -10.83 14.51 1.39
C THR A 203 -11.70 15.27 2.40
N PRO A 204 -11.69 16.62 2.45
CA PRO A 204 -12.51 17.41 3.37
C PRO A 204 -14.00 17.14 3.19
N GLY A 205 -14.76 17.07 4.29
CA GLY A 205 -16.22 16.98 4.25
C GLY A 205 -16.80 15.62 3.79
N ASN A 206 -15.97 14.60 3.58
CA ASN A 206 -16.44 13.26 3.23
C ASN A 206 -16.93 12.50 4.48
N SER A 207 -18.22 12.59 4.77
CA SER A 207 -18.86 11.80 5.82
C SER A 207 -18.69 10.31 5.52
N LEU A 208 -18.02 9.56 6.41
CA LEU A 208 -17.64 8.14 6.34
C LEU A 208 -16.25 7.82 5.74
N TYR A 209 -15.41 8.81 5.39
CA TYR A 209 -13.97 8.63 5.06
C TYR A 209 -13.57 7.65 3.95
N TYR A 210 -14.49 7.18 3.08
CA TYR A 210 -14.14 6.26 1.97
C TYR A 210 -12.98 6.74 1.10
N HIS A 211 -12.92 8.04 0.83
CA HIS A 211 -11.93 8.62 -0.08
C HIS A 211 -10.80 9.28 0.70
N SER A 212 -10.01 8.44 1.38
CA SER A 212 -8.73 8.82 1.96
C SER A 212 -7.61 7.98 1.35
N ALA A 213 -6.38 8.40 1.58
CA ALA A 213 -5.21 7.67 1.16
C ALA A 213 -4.23 7.58 2.32
N ILE A 214 -3.64 6.41 2.54
CA ILE A 214 -2.47 6.26 3.38
C ILE A 214 -1.28 6.87 2.64
N LEU A 215 -0.51 7.69 3.34
CA LEU A 215 0.78 8.22 2.89
C LEU A 215 1.89 7.56 3.69
N ILE A 216 2.77 6.82 3.02
CA ILE A 216 3.98 6.23 3.60
C ILE A 216 5.16 6.98 3.00
N ALA A 217 5.75 7.90 3.78
CA ALA A 217 6.84 8.77 3.36
C ALA A 217 8.13 8.38 4.08
N PHE A 218 9.24 8.34 3.36
CA PHE A 218 10.52 7.91 3.91
C PHE A 218 11.71 8.61 3.25
N ASP A 219 12.83 8.59 3.95
CA ASP A 219 14.10 9.12 3.48
C ASP A 219 15.17 8.04 3.58
N LEU A 220 15.72 7.62 2.43
CA LEU A 220 16.71 6.55 2.37
C LEU A 220 18.14 7.02 2.62
N CYS A 221 18.44 8.34 2.62
CA CYS A 221 19.70 8.98 3.05
C CYS A 221 21.02 8.16 2.83
N ASP A 222 21.16 7.45 1.71
CA ASP A 222 22.30 6.54 1.48
C ASP A 222 23.19 6.95 0.30
N ASP A 223 22.79 7.94 -0.49
CA ASP A 223 23.63 8.46 -1.55
C ASP A 223 24.55 9.53 -0.97
N GLY A 224 25.87 9.32 -1.06
CA GLY A 224 26.90 10.35 -0.80
C GLY A 224 26.83 11.55 -1.77
N GLU A 225 25.68 11.77 -2.41
CA GLU A 225 25.33 12.95 -3.15
C GLU A 225 24.67 13.96 -2.22
N GLN A 226 24.98 15.23 -2.46
CA GLN A 226 24.42 16.38 -1.74
C GLN A 226 22.92 16.20 -1.50
N GLN A 227 22.54 16.15 -0.23
CA GLN A 227 21.23 16.47 0.35
C GLN A 227 20.10 16.51 -0.69
N ARG A 228 19.44 15.37 -0.95
CA ARG A 228 18.15 15.40 -1.64
C ARG A 228 17.18 16.14 -0.74
N ASP A 229 16.71 17.31 -1.16
CA ASP A 229 15.75 18.13 -0.41
C ASP A 229 14.35 17.46 -0.29
N LEU A 230 14.14 16.30 -0.90
CA LEU A 230 12.84 15.63 -1.00
C LEU A 230 12.92 14.17 -0.54
N GLY A 231 11.99 13.76 0.32
CA GLY A 231 11.75 12.36 0.67
C GLY A 231 11.07 11.61 -0.49
N GLU A 232 10.89 10.30 -0.34
CA GLU A 232 10.12 9.47 -1.26
C GLU A 232 8.82 9.00 -0.60
N ALA A 233 7.79 8.71 -1.38
CA ALA A 233 6.51 8.26 -0.84
C ALA A 233 5.83 7.17 -1.66
N VAL A 234 5.07 6.31 -0.97
CA VAL A 234 4.04 5.43 -1.53
C VAL A 234 2.70 5.88 -0.99
N ILE A 235 1.74 6.06 -1.90
CA ILE A 235 0.37 6.47 -1.57
C ILE A 235 -0.56 5.28 -1.87
N TYR A 236 -1.36 4.90 -0.89
CA TYR A 236 -2.30 3.78 -1.00
C TYR A 236 -3.74 4.25 -0.80
N SER A 237 -4.58 4.07 -1.82
CA SER A 237 -5.98 4.50 -1.82
C SER A 237 -6.87 3.46 -2.52
N PRO A 238 -7.33 2.43 -1.80
CA PRO A 238 -8.06 1.31 -2.41
C PRO A 238 -9.44 1.72 -2.95
N HIS A 239 -10.15 2.59 -2.23
CA HIS A 239 -11.44 3.17 -2.65
C HIS A 239 -11.28 4.43 -3.51
N GLY A 240 -10.04 4.85 -3.76
CA GLY A 240 -9.70 6.06 -4.50
C GLY A 240 -9.86 7.33 -3.67
N ILE A 241 -8.91 8.25 -3.86
CA ILE A 241 -8.90 9.60 -3.29
C ILE A 241 -9.03 10.59 -4.44
N SER A 242 -9.74 11.71 -4.22
CA SER A 242 -9.84 12.74 -5.24
C SER A 242 -8.45 13.22 -5.66
N GLY A 243 -8.23 13.39 -6.97
CA GLY A 243 -6.98 13.94 -7.48
C GLY A 243 -6.67 15.32 -6.91
N GLU A 244 -7.69 16.16 -6.70
CA GLU A 244 -7.52 17.51 -6.15
C GLU A 244 -6.91 17.49 -4.73
N ASP A 245 -7.27 16.51 -3.92
CA ASP A 245 -6.75 16.36 -2.56
C ASP A 245 -5.31 15.84 -2.54
N LEU A 246 -4.82 15.24 -3.63
CA LEU A 246 -3.42 14.86 -3.78
C LEU A 246 -2.54 16.00 -4.31
N ALA A 247 -3.12 17.09 -4.81
CA ALA A 247 -2.36 18.14 -5.51
C ALA A 247 -1.33 18.86 -4.63
N PHE A 248 -1.51 18.84 -3.31
CA PHE A 248 -0.55 19.44 -2.38
C PHE A 248 0.58 18.50 -1.96
N VAL A 249 0.47 17.20 -2.25
CA VAL A 249 1.46 16.19 -1.82
C VAL A 249 2.87 16.49 -2.35
N PRO A 250 3.08 16.87 -3.63
CA PRO A 250 4.41 17.24 -4.09
C PRO A 250 5.03 18.42 -3.32
N SER A 251 4.22 19.38 -2.88
CA SER A 251 4.67 20.53 -2.09
C SER A 251 5.03 20.17 -0.65
N SER A 252 4.61 19.00 -0.15
CA SER A 252 4.98 18.52 1.20
C SER A 252 6.43 18.02 1.29
N GLY A 253 7.19 18.06 0.19
CA GLY A 253 8.59 17.67 0.18
C GLY A 253 8.82 16.18 -0.08
N VAL A 254 7.91 15.51 -0.80
CA VAL A 254 8.08 14.11 -1.23
C VAL A 254 7.96 13.93 -2.73
N LYS A 255 8.70 12.95 -3.25
CA LYS A 255 8.52 12.38 -4.58
C LYS A 255 7.68 11.11 -4.48
N THR A 256 6.50 11.11 -5.07
CA THR A 256 5.62 9.94 -5.11
C THR A 256 6.19 8.87 -6.05
N LEU A 257 6.70 7.77 -5.49
CA LEU A 257 7.15 6.63 -6.28
C LEU A 257 5.97 5.88 -6.86
N ALA A 258 4.99 5.54 -6.04
CA ALA A 258 3.84 4.76 -6.44
C ALA A 258 2.55 5.32 -5.85
N LEU A 259 1.52 5.36 -6.67
CA LEU A 259 0.13 5.50 -6.28
C LEU A 259 -0.58 4.17 -6.54
N LEU A 260 -1.05 3.54 -5.47
CA LEU A 260 -1.90 2.36 -5.52
C LEU A 260 -3.36 2.84 -5.51
N HIS A 261 -4.03 2.73 -6.64
CA HIS A 261 -5.40 3.22 -6.85
C HIS A 261 -6.13 2.31 -7.83
N GLY A 262 -7.33 1.84 -7.47
CA GLY A 262 -8.12 0.94 -8.30
C GLY A 262 -8.62 1.55 -9.62
N LEU A 263 -8.89 0.68 -10.59
CA LEU A 263 -9.49 1.03 -11.88
C LEU A 263 -11.01 0.96 -11.86
N HIS A 264 -11.59 0.18 -10.95
CA HIS A 264 -13.02 -0.07 -10.92
C HIS A 264 -13.78 1.07 -10.26
N ASP A 265 -14.66 1.71 -11.02
CA ASP A 265 -15.69 2.59 -10.49
C ASP A 265 -16.80 1.71 -9.94
N VAL A 266 -17.07 1.84 -8.63
CA VAL A 266 -18.09 1.04 -7.94
C VAL A 266 -19.01 1.95 -7.16
N SER A 267 -20.31 1.80 -7.35
CA SER A 267 -21.33 2.55 -6.63
C SER A 267 -22.49 1.66 -6.18
N ILE A 268 -23.17 2.06 -5.11
CA ILE A 268 -24.48 1.51 -4.74
C ILE A 268 -25.54 2.34 -5.46
N TRP A 269 -26.06 1.80 -6.58
CA TRP A 269 -26.94 2.53 -7.50
C TRP A 269 -26.39 3.94 -7.83
N MET A 270 -27.24 4.99 -7.77
CA MET A 270 -26.86 6.39 -7.98
C MET A 270 -26.69 7.15 -6.64
N THR A 271 -26.56 6.43 -5.52
CA THR A 271 -26.67 7.04 -4.18
C THR A 271 -25.33 7.22 -3.48
N LYS A 272 -24.40 6.27 -3.65
CA LYS A 272 -23.15 6.26 -2.91
C LYS A 272 -22.02 5.69 -3.75
N GLN A 273 -20.99 6.51 -3.96
CA GLN A 273 -19.74 6.09 -4.59
C GLN A 273 -18.91 5.31 -3.58
N LEU A 274 -18.47 4.11 -3.96
CA LEU A 274 -17.60 3.26 -3.14
C LEU A 274 -16.16 3.36 -3.62
N ASN A 275 -15.91 3.16 -4.91
CA ASN A 275 -14.58 3.27 -5.51
C ASN A 275 -14.58 4.29 -6.65
N LEU A 276 -13.62 5.21 -6.71
CA LEU A 276 -13.59 6.29 -7.72
C LEU A 276 -13.13 5.86 -9.13
N GLY A 277 -12.49 4.70 -9.26
CA GLY A 277 -12.10 4.09 -10.54
C GLY A 277 -11.06 4.87 -11.37
N ALA A 278 -10.82 4.38 -12.59
CA ALA A 278 -9.68 4.80 -13.41
C ALA A 278 -9.72 6.27 -13.88
N LEU A 279 -10.91 6.85 -14.09
CA LEU A 279 -11.05 8.25 -14.51
C LEU A 279 -10.60 9.22 -13.42
N ASN A 280 -10.84 8.87 -12.15
CA ASN A 280 -10.24 9.59 -11.04
C ASN A 280 -8.76 9.22 -10.87
N GLY A 281 -8.43 7.94 -11.04
CA GLY A 281 -7.05 7.43 -10.92
C GLY A 281 -6.05 8.21 -11.79
N ILE A 282 -6.37 8.49 -13.05
CA ILE A 282 -5.47 9.28 -13.92
C ILE A 282 -5.23 10.71 -13.38
N ARG A 283 -6.26 11.35 -12.81
CA ARG A 283 -6.13 12.68 -12.20
C ARG A 283 -5.34 12.62 -10.90
N ALA A 284 -5.52 11.56 -10.13
CA ALA A 284 -4.76 11.31 -8.91
C ALA A 284 -3.26 11.07 -9.21
N VAL A 285 -2.94 10.35 -10.30
CA VAL A 285 -1.56 10.19 -10.79
C VAL A 285 -0.95 11.53 -11.17
N GLU A 286 -1.68 12.34 -11.93
CA GLU A 286 -1.23 13.69 -12.33
C GLU A 286 -0.96 14.58 -11.12
N ALA A 287 -1.93 14.68 -10.20
CA ALA A 287 -1.85 15.54 -9.04
C ALA A 287 -0.74 15.14 -8.05
N SER A 288 -0.58 13.85 -7.79
CA SER A 288 0.48 13.33 -6.92
C SER A 288 1.86 13.23 -7.57
N ARG A 289 1.91 13.40 -8.91
CA ARG A 289 3.11 13.18 -9.74
C ARG A 289 3.70 11.78 -9.54
N ALA A 290 2.85 10.78 -9.37
CA ALA A 290 3.27 9.41 -9.14
C ALA A 290 4.00 8.83 -10.35
N ARG A 291 5.16 8.23 -10.13
CA ARG A 291 5.89 7.53 -11.20
C ARG A 291 5.20 6.24 -11.63
N TYR A 292 4.72 5.46 -10.67
CA TYR A 292 3.96 4.24 -10.90
C TYR A 292 2.49 4.43 -10.51
N TRP A 293 1.60 4.01 -11.40
CA TRP A 293 0.20 3.76 -11.06
C TRP A 293 0.00 2.26 -10.98
N ILE A 294 -0.33 1.77 -9.79
CA ILE A 294 -0.48 0.35 -9.51
C ILE A 294 -1.95 0.08 -9.18
N ALA A 295 -2.57 -0.85 -9.93
CA ALA A 295 -3.94 -1.28 -9.65
C ALA A 295 -4.03 -1.97 -8.28
N THR A 296 -5.11 -1.72 -7.55
CA THR A 296 -5.41 -2.34 -6.25
C THR A 296 -6.92 -2.34 -6.01
N HIS A 297 -7.41 -3.26 -5.18
CA HIS A 297 -8.84 -3.41 -4.82
C HIS A 297 -9.76 -3.62 -6.04
N ASP A 298 -9.20 -4.15 -7.13
CA ASP A 298 -9.93 -4.40 -8.36
C ASP A 298 -10.50 -5.82 -8.43
N GLU A 299 -10.21 -6.70 -7.47
CA GLU A 299 -10.72 -8.08 -7.51
C GLU A 299 -12.25 -8.10 -7.66
N ILE A 300 -12.75 -8.90 -8.61
CA ILE A 300 -14.17 -9.23 -8.67
C ILE A 300 -14.39 -10.40 -7.71
N LYS A 301 -14.57 -10.06 -6.43
CA LYS A 301 -14.83 -11.00 -5.35
C LYS A 301 -16.11 -11.81 -5.62
N LYS A 302 -16.16 -13.05 -5.14
CA LYS A 302 -17.40 -13.82 -5.13
C LYS A 302 -18.25 -13.32 -3.98
N GLY A 303 -19.37 -12.65 -4.27
CA GLY A 303 -20.25 -12.08 -3.26
C GLY A 303 -21.57 -12.83 -3.08
N GLY A 304 -22.11 -12.78 -1.87
CA GLY A 304 -23.49 -13.11 -1.53
C GLY A 304 -24.08 -12.07 -0.58
N GLY A 305 -25.41 -11.98 -0.50
CA GLY A 305 -26.11 -11.01 0.36
C GLY A 305 -27.02 -10.05 -0.42
N PHE A 306 -27.81 -9.26 0.32
CA PHE A 306 -28.87 -8.44 -0.25
C PHE A 306 -28.39 -7.26 -1.10
N ILE A 307 -27.17 -6.76 -0.87
CA ILE A 307 -26.66 -5.58 -1.61
C ILE A 307 -25.95 -5.92 -2.91
N ALA A 308 -25.53 -7.17 -3.11
CA ALA A 308 -24.79 -7.57 -4.31
C ALA A 308 -25.52 -7.23 -5.63
N PRO A 309 -26.85 -7.40 -5.76
CA PRO A 309 -27.60 -6.99 -6.95
C PRO A 309 -27.69 -5.47 -7.16
N LEU A 310 -27.36 -4.66 -6.15
CA LEU A 310 -27.46 -3.19 -6.18
C LEU A 310 -26.14 -2.52 -6.57
N LEU A 311 -25.04 -3.28 -6.56
CA LEU A 311 -23.71 -2.79 -6.93
C LEU A 311 -23.64 -2.58 -8.44
N ARG A 312 -23.29 -1.36 -8.83
CA ARG A 312 -22.94 -1.03 -10.22
C ARG A 312 -21.42 -0.92 -10.29
N ARG A 313 -20.82 -1.62 -11.25
CA ARG A 313 -19.38 -1.53 -11.53
C ARG A 313 -19.15 -1.10 -12.97
N VAL A 314 -18.29 -0.10 -13.17
CA VAL A 314 -17.80 0.33 -14.48
C VAL A 314 -16.28 0.16 -14.50
N GLN A 315 -15.78 -0.46 -15.56
CA GLN A 315 -14.36 -0.75 -15.72
C GLN A 315 -13.83 0.02 -16.91
N TYR A 316 -12.75 0.76 -16.68
CA TYR A 316 -12.00 1.45 -17.72
C TYR A 316 -10.57 0.92 -17.70
N THR A 317 -9.99 0.75 -18.89
CA THR A 317 -8.55 0.53 -19.01
C THR A 317 -7.78 1.83 -18.80
N PRO A 318 -6.49 1.77 -18.42
CA PRO A 318 -5.65 2.98 -18.35
C PRO A 318 -5.65 3.78 -19.66
N GLN A 319 -5.68 3.09 -20.82
CA GLN A 319 -5.72 3.75 -22.13
C GLN A 319 -7.05 4.49 -22.35
N GLN A 320 -8.17 3.92 -21.91
CA GLN A 320 -9.47 4.59 -21.97
C GLN A 320 -9.54 5.79 -21.03
N ALA A 321 -8.94 5.70 -19.84
CA ALA A 321 -8.86 6.82 -18.90
C ALA A 321 -8.05 7.99 -19.50
N ILE A 322 -6.90 7.67 -20.13
CA ILE A 322 -6.10 8.66 -20.86
C ILE A 322 -6.91 9.33 -21.97
N GLU A 323 -7.61 8.54 -22.79
CA GLU A 323 -8.40 9.06 -23.91
C GLU A 323 -9.55 9.97 -23.44
N TYR A 324 -10.17 9.62 -22.32
CA TYR A 324 -11.19 10.46 -21.70
C TYR A 324 -10.62 11.78 -21.22
N GLU A 325 -9.44 11.75 -20.60
CA GLU A 325 -8.80 12.94 -20.05
C GLU A 325 -8.30 13.88 -21.15
N ARG A 326 -7.77 13.36 -22.27
CA ARG A 326 -7.44 14.17 -23.45
C ARG A 326 -8.64 14.96 -23.98
N LYS A 327 -9.77 14.27 -24.15
CA LYS A 327 -11.02 14.88 -24.62
C LYS A 327 -11.50 15.98 -23.67
N ARG A 328 -11.37 15.76 -22.35
CA ARG A 328 -11.72 16.75 -21.33
C ARG A 328 -10.84 18.00 -21.43
N LEU A 329 -9.55 17.82 -21.74
CA LEU A 329 -8.55 18.89 -21.85
C LEU A 329 -8.43 19.49 -23.26
N GLN A 330 -9.33 19.15 -24.19
CA GLN A 330 -9.35 19.65 -25.58
C GLN A 330 -8.00 19.47 -26.32
N ASP A 331 -7.25 18.41 -26.02
CA ASP A 331 -5.93 18.10 -26.60
C ASP A 331 -4.83 19.16 -26.37
N GLU A 332 -4.99 20.09 -25.43
CA GLU A 332 -4.02 21.19 -25.20
C GLU A 332 -2.91 20.90 -24.19
N CYS A 333 -3.02 19.84 -23.37
CA CYS A 333 -2.09 19.55 -22.28
C CYS A 333 -1.28 18.26 -22.48
N ASP A 334 0.00 18.30 -22.09
CA ASP A 334 0.84 17.11 -21.94
C ASP A 334 0.27 16.20 -20.83
N LEU A 335 0.02 14.95 -21.17
CA LEU A 335 -0.45 13.94 -20.20
C LEU A 335 0.66 13.59 -19.19
N PRO A 336 0.30 13.17 -17.97
CA PRO A 336 1.28 12.76 -16.99
C PRO A 336 2.13 11.59 -17.54
N THR A 337 3.45 11.68 -17.34
CA THR A 337 4.35 10.56 -17.63
C THR A 337 4.36 9.61 -16.43
N TYR A 338 3.74 8.44 -16.59
CA TYR A 338 3.71 7.41 -15.55
C TYR A 338 3.87 6.02 -16.17
N THR A 339 4.18 5.03 -15.33
CA THR A 339 4.17 3.61 -15.70
C THR A 339 3.02 2.91 -14.99
N PHE A 340 2.06 2.39 -15.76
CA PHE A 340 0.98 1.56 -15.21
C PHE A 340 1.47 0.13 -14.94
N LYS A 341 1.03 -0.45 -13.81
CA LYS A 341 1.23 -1.86 -13.46
C LYS A 341 -0.02 -2.47 -12.84
N GLU A 342 -0.31 -3.68 -13.27
CA GLU A 342 -1.27 -4.57 -12.63
C GLU A 342 -0.46 -5.74 -12.10
N LEU A 343 -0.48 -5.94 -10.77
CA LEU A 343 0.27 -6.97 -10.08
C LEU A 343 -0.72 -8.02 -9.58
N GLY A 344 -0.52 -9.28 -9.98
CA GLY A 344 -1.30 -10.40 -9.47
C GLY A 344 -0.87 -10.79 -8.05
N SER A 345 -1.62 -11.71 -7.46
CA SER A 345 -1.28 -12.32 -6.17
C SER A 345 0.09 -13.00 -6.26
N GLY A 346 1.06 -12.47 -5.51
CA GLY A 346 2.44 -12.93 -5.48
C GLY A 346 3.42 -12.14 -6.35
N ASP A 347 2.94 -11.20 -7.16
CA ASP A 347 3.80 -10.34 -7.97
C ASP A 347 4.44 -9.24 -7.11
N GLY A 348 5.72 -8.97 -7.40
CA GLY A 348 6.53 -7.95 -6.76
C GLY A 348 7.13 -6.97 -7.77
N LEU A 349 7.34 -5.73 -7.31
CA LEU A 349 7.88 -4.62 -8.09
C LEU A 349 8.95 -3.88 -7.30
N ILE A 350 10.06 -3.53 -7.96
CA ILE A 350 11.09 -2.66 -7.40
C ILE A 350 10.78 -1.20 -7.70
N LEU A 351 10.57 -0.39 -6.66
CA LEU A 351 10.19 1.02 -6.79
C LEU A 351 11.43 1.90 -6.99
N ARG A 352 11.66 2.34 -8.24
CA ARG A 352 12.80 3.20 -8.63
C ARG A 352 12.48 4.65 -8.88
#